data_AF-A0AAD4Y1M9-F1
#
_entry.id   AF-A0AAD4Y1M9-F1
#
_cell.length_a   1.000
_cell.length_b   1.000
_cell.length_c   1.000
_cell.angle_alpha   90.00
_cell.angle_beta   90.00
_cell.angle_gamma   90.00
#
_symmetry.space_group_name_H-M   'P 1'
#
loop_
_entity.id
_entity.type
_entity.pdbx_description
1 polymer ?
#
loop_
_entity_poly.entity_id
_entity_poly.type
_entity_poly.pdbx_seq_one_letter_code
_entity_poly.pdbx_strand_id
1 'polypeptide(L)'
;MSGGGTETPVGCEAAPGGGGGGGGKKKDSLGFTASPAHLIIRDLGEIHSRLLDHRPVIQGETRYFVKEFEEKRGLREMRVLENLKNMIHETNEHTLPTCRATMQDSLTQVLQRLQAATDTVCRLQQREQERKKIHSDLLIAREKQHVTQWEDFMTEQRSKQAEVDEEHRKAVEKLRAQYAEMERGLARLSAF
;
A
#
# COMPACT_ATOMS: atom_id res chain seq x y z
N MET A 1 25.99 -6.74 29.45
CA MET A 1 27.14 -6.27 30.26
C MET A 1 26.86 -4.82 30.64
N SER A 2 27.20 -4.43 31.88
CA SER A 2 26.86 -3.17 32.58
C SER A 2 25.37 -2.98 32.88
N GLY A 3 24.85 -3.14 34.11
CA GLY A 3 25.52 -3.17 35.42
C GLY A 3 25.74 -1.76 35.94
N GLY A 4 24.80 -1.26 36.74
CA GLY A 4 24.85 0.07 37.35
C GLY A 4 23.70 0.24 38.34
N GLY A 5 23.77 -0.50 39.43
CA GLY A 5 22.90 -0.33 40.60
C GLY A 5 23.36 0.89 41.41
N THR A 6 22.39 1.64 41.92
CA THR A 6 22.61 2.65 42.95
C THR A 6 21.64 2.34 44.08
N GLU A 7 22.07 1.43 44.95
CA GLU A 7 21.41 1.16 46.23
C GLU A 7 21.88 2.21 47.23
N THR A 8 20.95 3.06 47.67
CA THR A 8 21.09 3.89 48.85
C THR A 8 20.89 3.03 50.10
N PRO A 9 21.81 3.03 51.09
CA PRO A 9 21.59 2.31 52.33
C PRO A 9 20.75 3.20 53.26
N VAL A 10 19.44 2.99 53.30
CA VAL A 10 18.60 3.50 54.38
C VAL A 10 18.56 2.43 55.46
N GLY A 11 19.54 2.50 56.36
CA GLY A 11 19.52 1.74 57.61
C GLY A 11 18.38 2.22 58.49
N CYS A 12 17.32 1.41 58.59
CA CYS A 12 16.34 1.51 59.65
C CYS A 12 16.99 1.06 60.97
N GLU A 13 17.44 2.02 61.78
CA GLU A 13 17.65 1.78 63.20
C GLU A 13 16.29 1.91 63.92
N ALA A 14 15.94 0.87 64.65
CA ALA A 14 14.72 0.80 65.45
C ALA A 14 14.80 1.80 66.61
N ALA A 15 13.84 2.73 66.67
CA ALA A 15 13.55 3.48 67.88
C ALA A 15 12.49 2.73 68.71
N PRO A 16 12.81 2.24 69.91
CA PRO A 16 11.80 2.03 70.93
C PRO A 16 11.50 3.37 71.62
N GLY A 17 10.22 3.70 71.73
CA GLY A 17 9.77 4.82 72.52
C GLY A 17 9.85 4.55 74.03
N GLY A 18 9.94 5.66 74.78
CA GLY A 18 9.82 5.75 76.24
C GLY A 18 11.18 5.95 76.90
N GLY A 19 11.54 7.07 77.51
CA GLY A 19 10.74 8.08 78.21
C GLY A 19 11.24 8.14 79.65
N GLY A 20 11.63 9.32 80.13
CA GLY A 20 11.89 9.58 81.56
C GLY A 20 13.28 10.15 81.86
N GLY A 21 13.30 11.41 82.26
CA GLY A 21 14.51 12.20 82.51
C GLY A 21 15.03 12.18 83.95
N GLY A 22 16.00 13.08 84.17
CA GLY A 22 16.20 13.80 85.42
C GLY A 22 16.81 13.03 86.58
N GLY A 23 18.02 13.44 86.97
CA GLY A 23 18.67 12.96 88.19
C GLY A 23 17.87 13.26 89.47
N GLY A 24 18.14 12.46 90.50
CA GLY A 24 17.58 12.68 91.83
C GLY A 24 17.83 11.49 92.75
N LYS A 25 18.77 11.66 93.67
CA LYS A 25 19.17 10.72 94.71
C LYS A 25 17.99 10.18 95.53
N LYS A 26 18.11 8.90 95.91
CA LYS A 26 17.62 8.24 97.14
C LYS A 26 16.41 8.89 97.82
N LYS A 27 15.27 8.22 97.76
CA LYS A 27 14.36 8.15 98.91
C LYS A 27 13.59 6.84 98.87
N ASP A 28 13.85 6.03 99.89
CA ASP A 28 13.15 4.79 100.18
C ASP A 28 11.63 5.05 100.23
N SER A 29 10.84 4.20 99.59
CA SER A 29 9.41 4.09 99.85
C SER A 29 8.94 2.70 99.45
N LEU A 30 8.63 1.94 100.50
CA LEU A 30 7.84 0.71 100.58
C LEU A 30 6.85 0.50 99.43
N GLY A 31 6.66 -0.78 99.11
CA GLY A 31 5.68 -1.30 98.16
C GLY A 31 4.37 -0.51 98.15
N PHE A 32 4.10 0.11 97.00
CA PHE A 32 2.80 0.67 96.68
C PHE A 32 1.85 -0.50 96.50
N THR A 33 1.21 -0.95 97.59
CA THR A 33 -0.11 -1.57 97.48
C THR A 33 -0.95 -0.58 96.70
N ALA A 34 -1.24 -0.89 95.43
CA ALA A 34 -1.87 0.05 94.52
C ALA A 34 -3.13 0.58 95.18
N SER A 35 -3.14 1.88 95.47
CA SER A 35 -4.34 2.55 95.98
C SER A 35 -5.50 2.18 95.04
N PRO A 36 -6.68 1.81 95.56
CA PRO A 36 -7.81 1.42 94.74
C PRO A 36 -8.11 2.43 93.62
N ALA A 37 -7.92 3.73 93.89
CA ALA A 37 -8.06 4.78 92.90
C ALA A 37 -7.03 4.70 91.75
N HIS A 38 -5.80 4.26 92.03
CA HIS A 38 -4.75 4.14 91.03
C HIS A 38 -4.98 2.93 90.10
N LEU A 39 -5.54 1.84 90.62
CA LEU A 39 -5.99 0.71 89.81
C LEU A 39 -7.14 1.12 88.88
N ILE A 40 -8.14 1.84 89.42
CA ILE A 40 -9.29 2.33 88.64
C ILE A 40 -8.84 3.27 87.51
N ILE A 41 -7.90 4.19 87.76
CA ILE A 41 -7.37 5.11 86.73
C ILE A 41 -6.61 4.33 85.65
N ARG A 42 -5.81 3.32 86.03
CA ARG A 42 -5.11 2.47 85.08
C ARG A 42 -6.08 1.69 84.20
N ASP A 43 -7.09 1.08 84.81
CA ASP A 43 -8.08 0.28 84.11
C ASP A 43 -8.94 1.18 83.18
N LEU A 44 -9.28 2.40 83.60
CA LEU A 44 -9.94 3.40 82.73
C LEU A 44 -9.06 3.80 81.54
N GLY A 45 -7.75 4.02 81.75
CA GLY A 45 -6.81 4.31 80.66
C GLY A 45 -6.64 3.13 79.70
N GLU A 46 -6.66 1.90 80.22
CA GLU A 46 -6.61 0.69 79.42
C GLU A 46 -7.88 0.48 78.60
N ILE A 47 -9.06 0.69 79.20
CA ILE A 47 -10.34 0.65 78.50
C ILE A 47 -10.41 1.73 77.42
N HIS A 48 -9.97 2.96 77.73
CA HIS A 48 -9.96 4.07 76.78
C HIS A 48 -9.04 3.79 75.59
N SER A 49 -7.82 3.27 75.83
CA SER A 49 -6.91 2.90 74.73
C SER A 49 -7.45 1.75 73.89
N ARG A 50 -8.05 0.71 74.48
CA ARG A 50 -8.67 -0.39 73.73
C ARG A 50 -9.88 0.04 72.90
N LEU A 51 -10.65 1.02 73.35
CA LEU A 51 -11.85 1.48 72.67
C LEU A 51 -11.58 2.57 71.63
N LEU A 52 -10.60 3.44 71.87
CA LEU A 52 -10.40 4.66 71.09
C LEU A 52 -9.06 4.73 70.36
N ASP A 53 -8.12 3.82 70.65
CA ASP A 53 -6.93 3.66 69.82
C ASP A 53 -7.26 2.80 68.59
N HIS A 54 -7.42 3.47 67.46
CA HIS A 54 -7.69 2.85 66.16
C HIS A 54 -6.42 2.28 65.51
N ARG A 55 -5.23 2.52 66.06
CA ARG A 55 -3.96 2.05 65.48
C ARG A 55 -3.95 0.54 65.22
N PRO A 56 -4.38 -0.34 66.15
CA PRO A 56 -4.36 -1.79 65.89
C PRO A 56 -5.27 -2.18 64.72
N VAL A 57 -6.43 -1.54 64.59
CA VAL A 57 -7.39 -1.78 63.50
C VAL A 57 -6.82 -1.31 62.17
N ILE A 58 -6.40 -0.05 62.07
CA ILE A 58 -5.84 0.51 60.82
C ILE A 58 -4.59 -0.26 60.38
N GLN A 59 -3.72 -0.62 61.33
CA GLN A 59 -2.51 -1.38 61.01
C GLN A 59 -2.85 -2.82 60.60
N GLY A 60 -3.90 -3.42 61.16
CA GLY A 60 -4.47 -4.70 60.73
C GLY A 60 -4.98 -4.65 59.29
N GLU A 61 -5.82 -3.66 58.97
CA GLU A 61 -6.36 -3.44 57.62
C GLU A 61 -5.25 -3.16 56.60
N THR A 62 -4.27 -2.34 56.96
CA THR A 62 -3.11 -2.04 56.09
C THR A 62 -2.32 -3.31 55.78
N ARG A 63 -2.03 -4.15 56.79
CA ARG A 63 -1.35 -5.43 56.59
C ARG A 63 -2.18 -6.40 55.75
N TYR A 64 -3.49 -6.45 55.97
CA TYR A 64 -4.39 -7.28 55.17
C TYR A 64 -4.39 -6.84 53.70
N PHE A 65 -4.48 -5.54 53.44
CA PHE A 65 -4.44 -4.97 52.09
C PHE A 65 -3.13 -5.34 51.36
N VAL A 66 -1.98 -5.11 52.00
CA VAL A 66 -0.67 -5.47 51.44
C VAL A 66 -0.58 -6.96 51.15
N LYS A 67 -1.00 -7.81 52.10
CA LYS A 67 -1.00 -9.26 51.94
C LYS A 67 -1.89 -9.75 50.79
N GLU A 68 -3.09 -9.20 50.64
CA GLU A 68 -3.98 -9.59 49.54
C GLU A 68 -3.42 -9.21 48.17
N PHE A 69 -2.84 -8.01 48.03
CA PHE A 69 -2.40 -7.50 46.73
C PHE A 69 -0.97 -7.91 46.33
N GLU A 70 -0.03 -7.90 47.28
CA GLU A 70 1.37 -8.21 47.02
C GLU A 70 1.67 -9.70 47.16
N GLU A 71 1.06 -10.42 48.11
CA GLU A 71 1.34 -11.85 48.32
C GLU A 71 0.38 -12.75 47.54
N LYS A 72 -0.95 -12.63 47.76
CA LYS A 72 -1.91 -13.56 47.16
C LYS A 72 -2.14 -13.33 45.67
N ARG A 73 -2.31 -12.06 45.26
CA ARG A 73 -2.46 -11.69 43.84
C ARG A 73 -1.11 -11.54 43.15
N GLY A 74 -0.06 -11.29 43.91
CA GLY A 74 1.31 -11.30 43.43
C GLY A 74 1.55 -10.31 42.30
N LEU A 75 0.96 -9.10 42.34
CA LEU A 75 1.10 -8.06 41.31
C LEU A 75 0.74 -8.54 39.88
N ARG A 76 -0.14 -9.53 39.74
CA ARG A 76 -0.53 -10.10 38.43
C ARG A 76 -1.04 -9.03 37.47
N GLU A 77 -1.87 -8.12 37.97
CA GLU A 77 -2.46 -7.03 37.21
C GLU A 77 -1.38 -6.10 36.65
N MET A 78 -0.35 -5.78 37.43
CA MET A 78 0.79 -4.98 36.98
C MET A 78 1.57 -5.67 35.87
N ARG A 79 1.87 -6.98 36.01
CA ARG A 79 2.52 -7.75 34.94
C ARG A 79 1.69 -7.80 33.66
N VAL A 80 0.37 -7.94 33.77
CA VAL A 80 -0.52 -7.91 32.60
C VAL A 80 -0.48 -6.55 31.92
N LEU A 81 -0.52 -5.46 32.68
CA LEU A 81 -0.42 -4.10 32.14
C LEU A 81 0.94 -3.84 31.48
N GLU A 82 2.02 -4.32 32.08
CA GLU A 82 3.36 -4.21 31.51
C GLU A 82 3.50 -5.02 30.21
N ASN A 83 2.98 -6.25 30.17
CA ASN A 83 2.92 -7.05 28.96
C ASN A 83 2.09 -6.37 27.87
N LEU A 84 0.94 -5.79 28.23
CA LEU A 84 0.10 -5.06 27.29
C LEU A 84 0.82 -3.81 26.76
N LYS A 85 1.48 -3.04 27.62
CA LYS A 85 2.31 -1.90 27.23
C LYS A 85 3.38 -2.32 26.22
N ASN A 86 4.10 -3.41 26.50
CA ASN A 86 5.16 -3.92 25.62
C ASN A 86 4.59 -4.40 24.28
N MET A 87 3.44 -5.09 24.29
CA MET A 87 2.77 -5.54 23.07
C MET A 87 2.28 -4.36 22.22
N ILE A 88 1.72 -3.32 22.85
CA ILE A 88 1.31 -2.10 22.17
C ILE A 88 2.54 -1.40 21.56
N HIS A 89 3.63 -1.31 22.30
CA HIS A 89 4.87 -0.70 21.82
C HIS A 89 5.44 -1.46 20.62
N GLU A 90 5.60 -2.78 20.72
CA GLU A 90 6.07 -3.63 19.62
C GLU A 90 5.17 -3.52 18.37
N THR A 91 3.84 -3.49 18.59
CA THR A 91 2.89 -3.38 17.49
C THR A 91 3.00 -2.01 16.80
N ASN A 92 3.08 -0.93 17.57
CA ASN A 92 3.07 0.43 17.06
C ASN A 92 4.40 0.89 16.47
N GLU A 93 5.52 0.54 17.10
CA GLU A 93 6.84 1.01 16.69
C GLU A 93 7.51 0.10 15.67
N HIS A 94 7.13 -1.19 15.60
CA HIS A 94 7.78 -2.15 14.72
C HIS A 94 6.80 -2.78 13.74
N THR A 95 5.79 -3.49 14.23
CA THR A 95 4.91 -4.29 13.35
C THR A 95 4.16 -3.43 12.34
N LEU A 96 3.53 -2.34 12.79
CA LEU A 96 2.77 -1.43 11.91
C LEU A 96 3.67 -0.68 10.92
N PRO A 97 4.81 -0.08 11.33
CA PRO A 97 5.75 0.55 10.39
C PRO A 97 6.30 -0.42 9.34
N THR A 98 6.72 -1.63 9.74
CA THR A 98 7.22 -2.64 8.80
C THR A 98 6.13 -3.08 7.81
N CYS A 99 4.90 -3.28 8.29
CA CYS A 99 3.76 -3.61 7.43
C CYS A 99 3.50 -2.48 6.41
N ARG A 100 3.47 -1.23 6.88
CA ARG A 100 3.28 -0.05 6.03
C ARG A 100 4.36 0.05 4.97
N ALA A 101 5.63 -0.06 5.34
CA ALA A 101 6.75 0.02 4.41
C ALA A 101 6.67 -1.09 3.36
N THR A 102 6.44 -2.34 3.80
CA THR A 102 6.32 -3.49 2.89
C THR A 102 5.16 -3.33 1.91
N MET A 103 4.00 -2.86 2.38
CA MET A 103 2.85 -2.56 1.52
C MET A 103 3.17 -1.45 0.52
N GLN A 104 3.81 -0.38 0.97
CA GLN A 104 4.17 0.75 0.12
C GLN A 104 5.17 0.35 -0.96
N ASP A 105 6.19 -0.43 -0.62
CA ASP A 105 7.18 -0.93 -1.58
C ASP A 105 6.52 -1.86 -2.60
N SER A 106 5.68 -2.78 -2.14
CA SER A 106 4.95 -3.71 -3.00
C SER A 106 4.03 -2.98 -3.98
N LEU A 107 3.24 -2.01 -3.49
CA LEU A 107 2.35 -1.22 -4.32
C LEU A 107 3.13 -0.37 -5.33
N THR A 108 4.22 0.27 -4.89
CA THR A 108 5.09 1.06 -5.77
C THR A 108 5.66 0.19 -6.89
N GLN A 109 6.11 -1.02 -6.57
CA GLN A 109 6.65 -1.97 -7.54
C GLN A 109 5.58 -2.41 -8.55
N VAL A 110 4.36 -2.70 -8.11
CA VAL A 110 3.24 -3.06 -8.99
C VAL A 110 2.88 -1.90 -9.91
N LEU A 111 2.80 -0.68 -9.38
CA LEU A 111 2.51 0.53 -10.15
C LEU A 111 3.58 0.78 -11.23
N GLN A 112 4.86 0.64 -10.90
CA GLN A 112 5.95 0.78 -11.87
C GLN A 112 5.86 -0.25 -12.99
N ARG A 113 5.58 -1.52 -12.68
CA ARG A 113 5.40 -2.57 -13.68
C ARG A 113 4.19 -2.29 -14.57
N LEU A 114 3.09 -1.84 -13.99
CA LEU A 114 1.88 -1.48 -14.73
C LEU A 114 2.13 -0.31 -15.67
N GLN A 115 2.84 0.72 -15.20
CA GLN A 115 3.21 1.88 -16.02
C GLN A 115 4.08 1.44 -17.21
N ALA A 116 5.12 0.63 -16.96
CA ALA A 116 5.98 0.10 -18.02
C ALA A 116 5.20 -0.74 -19.04
N ALA A 117 4.30 -1.61 -18.57
CA ALA A 117 3.42 -2.40 -19.45
C ALA A 117 2.52 -1.49 -20.29
N THR A 118 1.91 -0.48 -19.68
CA THR A 118 1.07 0.51 -20.38
C THR A 118 1.86 1.22 -21.47
N ASP A 119 3.05 1.71 -21.16
CA ASP A 119 3.92 2.39 -22.13
C ASP A 119 4.31 1.45 -23.28
N THR A 120 4.59 0.17 -23.01
CA THR A 120 4.90 -0.81 -24.05
C THR A 120 3.72 -1.06 -24.98
N VAL A 121 2.50 -1.16 -24.42
CA VAL A 121 1.28 -1.35 -25.20
C VAL A 121 0.99 -0.12 -26.05
N CYS A 122 1.13 1.09 -25.51
CA CYS A 122 0.97 2.33 -26.26
C CYS A 122 1.95 2.40 -27.45
N ARG A 123 3.24 2.10 -27.23
CA ARG A 123 4.23 2.06 -28.31
C ARG A 123 3.92 1.00 -29.36
N LEU A 124 3.46 -0.18 -28.93
CA LEU A 124 3.06 -1.24 -29.86
C LEU A 124 1.86 -0.82 -30.71
N GLN A 125 0.84 -0.25 -30.08
CA GLN A 125 -0.35 0.24 -30.76
C GLN A 125 -0.01 1.34 -31.78
N GLN A 126 0.88 2.26 -31.43
CA GLN A 126 1.35 3.29 -32.37
C GLN A 126 2.02 2.66 -33.60
N ARG A 127 2.95 1.72 -33.39
CA ARG A 127 3.62 1.01 -34.48
C ARG A 127 2.65 0.25 -35.37
N GLU A 128 1.66 -0.42 -34.78
CA GLU A 128 0.63 -1.12 -35.53
C GLU A 128 -0.22 -0.16 -36.37
N GLN A 129 -0.54 1.02 -35.85
CA GLN A 129 -1.26 2.05 -36.60
C GLN A 129 -0.43 2.59 -37.78
N GLU A 130 0.86 2.85 -37.55
CA GLU A 130 1.79 3.28 -38.61
C GLU A 130 1.92 2.21 -39.71
N ARG A 131 2.06 0.93 -39.32
CA ARG A 131 2.11 -0.20 -40.27
C ARG A 131 0.83 -0.32 -41.08
N LYS A 132 -0.35 -0.19 -40.44
CA LYS A 132 -1.65 -0.20 -41.13
C LYS A 132 -1.75 0.92 -42.15
N LYS A 133 -1.28 2.13 -41.78
CA LYS A 133 -1.26 3.28 -42.69
C LYS A 133 -0.38 3.01 -43.91
N ILE A 134 0.87 2.56 -43.71
CA ILE A 134 1.79 2.21 -44.80
C ILE A 134 1.19 1.14 -45.72
N HIS A 135 0.57 0.11 -45.15
CA HIS A 135 -0.06 -0.94 -45.93
C HIS A 135 -1.23 -0.43 -46.78
N SER A 136 -2.08 0.43 -46.20
CA SER A 136 -3.17 1.09 -46.91
C SER A 136 -2.65 1.96 -48.05
N ASP A 137 -1.60 2.76 -47.80
CA ASP A 137 -0.99 3.63 -48.80
C ASP A 137 -0.39 2.82 -49.96
N LEU A 138 0.25 1.68 -49.66
CA LEU A 138 0.79 0.76 -50.66
C LEU A 138 -0.32 0.14 -51.52
N LEU A 139 -1.44 -0.26 -50.91
CA LEU A 139 -2.60 -0.77 -51.66
C LEU A 139 -3.16 0.30 -52.61
N ILE A 140 -3.32 1.53 -52.14
CA ILE A 140 -3.80 2.64 -52.97
C ILE A 140 -2.82 2.94 -54.12
N ALA A 141 -1.51 2.92 -53.86
CA ALA A 141 -0.50 3.14 -54.88
C ALA A 141 -0.55 2.04 -55.97
N ARG A 142 -0.71 0.78 -55.55
CA ARG A 142 -0.86 -0.35 -56.48
C ARG A 142 -2.12 -0.26 -57.32
N GLU A 143 -3.25 0.11 -56.70
CA GLU A 143 -4.51 0.31 -57.43
C GLU A 143 -4.36 1.39 -58.51
N LYS A 144 -3.76 2.54 -58.16
CA LYS A 144 -3.47 3.61 -59.12
C LYS A 144 -2.56 3.14 -60.25
N GLN A 145 -1.53 2.36 -59.93
CA GLN A 145 -0.64 1.79 -60.93
C GLN A 145 -1.39 0.89 -61.91
N HIS A 146 -2.26 0.01 -61.41
CA HIS A 146 -3.08 -0.86 -62.26
C HIS A 146 -4.02 -0.05 -63.16
N VAL A 147 -4.63 1.02 -62.64
CA VAL A 147 -5.48 1.92 -63.44
C VAL A 147 -4.68 2.56 -64.56
N THR A 148 -3.51 3.13 -64.28
CA THR A 148 -2.66 3.73 -65.33
C THR A 148 -2.21 2.70 -66.36
N GLN A 149 -1.80 1.50 -65.93
CA GLN A 149 -1.43 0.41 -66.85
C GLN A 149 -2.60 0.00 -67.75
N TRP A 150 -3.81 -0.03 -67.20
CA TRP A 150 -5.02 -0.32 -67.96
C TRP A 150 -5.35 0.78 -68.98
N GLU A 151 -5.21 2.05 -68.59
CA GLU A 151 -5.40 3.20 -69.48
C GLU A 151 -4.40 3.20 -70.64
N ASP A 152 -3.13 2.94 -70.37
CA ASP A 152 -2.07 2.82 -71.38
C ASP A 152 -2.39 1.67 -72.36
N PHE A 153 -2.72 0.49 -71.81
CA PHE A 153 -3.11 -0.66 -72.62
C PHE A 153 -4.32 -0.37 -73.51
N MET A 154 -5.39 0.21 -72.95
CA MET A 154 -6.60 0.54 -73.70
C MET A 154 -6.35 1.59 -74.78
N THR A 155 -5.44 2.54 -74.53
CA THR A 155 -5.01 3.53 -75.52
C THR A 155 -4.28 2.86 -76.68
N GLU A 156 -3.38 1.93 -76.40
CA GLU A 156 -2.69 1.13 -77.42
C GLU A 156 -3.68 0.28 -78.23
N GLN A 157 -4.65 -0.37 -77.59
CA GLN A 157 -5.67 -1.17 -78.28
C GLN A 157 -6.50 -0.31 -79.24
N ARG A 158 -6.92 0.89 -78.81
CA ARG A 158 -7.65 1.83 -79.67
C ARG A 158 -6.81 2.29 -80.85
N SER A 159 -5.52 2.54 -80.65
CA SER A 159 -4.60 2.90 -81.73
C SER A 159 -4.48 1.79 -82.77
N LYS A 160 -4.29 0.54 -82.32
CA LYS A 160 -4.21 -0.64 -83.20
C LYS A 160 -5.51 -0.86 -83.97
N GLN A 161 -6.66 -0.70 -83.30
CA GLN A 161 -7.95 -0.79 -83.96
C GLN A 161 -8.08 0.28 -85.06
N ALA A 162 -7.73 1.53 -84.76
CA ALA A 162 -7.80 2.62 -85.74
C ALA A 162 -6.88 2.39 -86.96
N GLU A 163 -5.70 1.80 -86.75
CA GLU A 163 -4.78 1.43 -87.83
C GLU A 163 -5.39 0.37 -88.75
N VAL A 164 -5.94 -0.71 -88.17
CA VAL A 164 -6.62 -1.77 -88.93
C VAL A 164 -7.84 -1.24 -89.67
N ASP A 165 -8.66 -0.41 -89.02
CA ASP A 165 -9.84 0.20 -89.64
C ASP A 165 -9.45 1.10 -90.82
N GLU A 166 -8.36 1.84 -90.69
CA GLU A 166 -7.82 2.69 -91.74
C GLU A 166 -7.23 1.89 -92.91
N GLU A 167 -6.49 0.81 -92.64
CA GLU A 167 -6.03 -0.13 -93.67
C GLU A 167 -7.20 -0.78 -94.41
N HIS A 168 -8.21 -1.23 -93.66
CA HIS A 168 -9.43 -1.79 -94.22
C HIS A 168 -10.15 -0.78 -95.11
N ARG A 169 -10.31 0.47 -94.64
CA ARG A 169 -10.92 1.57 -95.41
C ARG A 169 -10.18 1.80 -96.73
N LYS A 170 -8.84 1.89 -96.69
CA LYS A 170 -7.99 2.04 -97.89
C LYS A 170 -8.15 0.85 -98.85
N ALA A 171 -8.17 -0.38 -98.33
CA ALA A 171 -8.34 -1.58 -99.15
C ALA A 171 -9.71 -1.60 -99.86
N VAL A 172 -10.78 -1.25 -99.14
CA VAL A 172 -12.13 -1.13 -99.69
C VAL A 172 -12.22 -0.02 -100.74
N GLU A 173 -11.61 1.14 -100.50
CA GLU A 173 -11.57 2.23 -101.47
C GLU A 173 -10.82 1.86 -102.75
N LYS A 174 -9.67 1.20 -102.62
CA LYS A 174 -8.91 0.67 -103.75
C LYS A 174 -9.75 -0.33 -104.55
N LEU A 175 -10.43 -1.25 -103.87
CA LEU A 175 -11.30 -2.23 -104.51
C LEU A 175 -12.46 -1.55 -105.25
N ARG A 176 -13.12 -0.58 -104.62
CA ARG A 176 -14.19 0.23 -105.24
C ARG A 176 -13.68 0.96 -106.49
N ALA A 177 -12.50 1.56 -106.44
CA ALA A 177 -11.89 2.24 -107.57
C ALA A 177 -11.62 1.29 -108.74
N GLN A 178 -11.11 0.07 -108.46
CA GLN A 178 -10.90 -0.97 -109.47
C GLN A 178 -12.21 -1.40 -110.14
N TYR A 179 -13.27 -1.62 -109.36
CA TYR A 179 -14.59 -1.95 -109.90
C TYR A 179 -15.17 -0.81 -110.75
N ALA A 180 -15.04 0.45 -110.31
CA ALA A 180 -15.51 1.61 -111.07
C ALA A 180 -14.73 1.83 -112.38
N GLU A 181 -13.43 1.51 -112.41
CA GLU A 181 -12.64 1.50 -113.64
C GLU A 181 -13.09 0.40 -114.60
N MET A 182 -13.30 -0.82 -114.10
CA MET A 182 -13.84 -1.92 -114.89
C MET A 182 -15.23 -1.61 -115.44
N GLU A 183 -16.12 -1.03 -114.63
CA GLU A 183 -17.45 -0.59 -115.06
C GLU A 183 -17.36 0.45 -116.19
N ARG A 184 -16.46 1.43 -116.08
CA ARG A 184 -16.19 2.39 -117.17
C ARG A 184 -15.64 1.70 -118.43
N GLY A 185 -14.79 0.69 -118.28
CA GLY A 185 -14.29 -0.12 -119.38
C GLY A 185 -15.41 -0.89 -120.09
N LEU A 186 -16.31 -1.52 -119.33
CA LEU A 186 -17.48 -2.22 -119.84
C LEU A 186 -18.46 -1.26 -120.54
N ALA A 187 -18.73 -0.09 -119.95
CA ALA A 187 -19.59 0.92 -120.56
C ALA A 187 -19.02 1.47 -121.89
N ARG A 188 -17.69 1.58 -122.01
CA ARG A 188 -17.03 1.93 -123.28
C ARG A 188 -17.17 0.83 -124.33
N LEU A 189 -17.13 -0.43 -123.92
CA LEU A 189 -17.34 -1.57 -124.82
C LEU A 189 -18.81 -1.72 -125.25
N SER A 190 -19.78 -1.23 -124.46
CA SER A 190 -21.21 -1.25 -124.80
C SER A 190 -21.73 0.00 -125.53
N ALA A 191 -20.88 1.00 -125.76
CA ALA A 191 -21.22 2.23 -126.49
C ALA A 191 -20.82 2.19 -127.99
N PHE A 192 -20.37 1.01 -128.45
CA PHE A 192 -20.30 0.61 -129.86
C PHE A 192 -21.46 -0.33 -130.17
#